data_AF-A0A166CIS2-F1
#
_entry.id   AF-A0A166CIS2-F1
#
_cell.length_a   1.000
_cell.length_b   1.000
_cell.length_c   1.000
_cell.angle_alpha   90.00
_cell.angle_beta   90.00
_cell.angle_gamma   90.00
#
_symmetry.space_group_name_H-M   'P 1'
#
loop_
_entity.id
_entity.type
_entity.pdbx_description
1 polymer ?
#
loop_
_entity_poly.entity_id
_entity_poly.type
_entity_poly.pdbx_seq_one_letter_code
_entity_poly.pdbx_strand_id
1 'polypeptide(L)'
;MMTPQRQNGSGSDKFDACNRMRLLISDDDDFDENKRKRMQSNREAARRSRMKKQQHVHELITEIGQLQNQCKVIMSKINQVTNMFLGVVSENNASRAQLSDMTKRFHLLKSVVQFVEEAEDLGIDVSDVLMESPKFPCPKQQVPTSANMFDC
;
A
#
# COMPACT_ATOMS: atom_id res chain seq x y z
N MET A 1 -56.12 63.23 78.90
CA MET A 1 -54.91 62.39 79.02
C MET A 1 -55.16 61.09 78.28
N MET A 2 -54.54 60.87 77.13
CA MET A 2 -54.49 59.57 76.45
C MET A 2 -53.02 59.24 76.19
N THR A 3 -52.58 58.09 76.69
CA THR A 3 -51.21 57.57 76.56
C THR A 3 -51.00 56.94 75.17
N PRO A 4 -49.80 57.02 74.57
CA PRO A 4 -49.53 56.32 73.33
C PRO A 4 -49.20 54.85 73.63
N GLN A 5 -49.94 53.94 73.00
CA GLN A 5 -49.61 52.52 72.94
C GLN A 5 -48.30 52.34 72.18
N ARG A 6 -47.29 51.80 72.87
CA ARG A 6 -46.06 51.26 72.27
C ARG A 6 -46.45 50.09 71.38
N GLN A 7 -46.35 50.27 70.07
CA GLN A 7 -46.39 49.14 69.13
C GLN A 7 -45.09 48.36 69.30
N ASN A 8 -45.20 47.14 69.81
CA ASN A 8 -44.11 46.19 69.84
C ASN A 8 -43.85 45.75 68.40
N GLY A 9 -42.84 46.34 67.75
CA GLY A 9 -42.34 45.87 66.45
C GLY A 9 -41.91 44.41 66.57
N SER A 10 -42.56 43.55 65.79
CA SER A 10 -42.33 42.11 65.78
C SER A 10 -40.87 41.80 65.44
N GLY A 11 -40.24 40.96 66.25
CA GLY A 11 -38.89 40.42 65.98
C GLY A 11 -38.81 39.53 64.72
N SER A 12 -39.89 39.39 63.95
CA SER A 12 -39.96 38.60 62.72
C SER A 12 -39.27 39.29 61.53
N ASP A 13 -39.43 40.60 61.36
CA ASP A 13 -38.92 41.31 60.18
C ASP A 13 -37.38 41.36 60.13
N LYS A 14 -36.74 41.46 61.31
CA LYS A 14 -35.28 41.40 61.42
C LYS A 14 -34.74 39.98 61.23
N PHE A 15 -35.47 38.97 61.70
CA PHE A 15 -35.11 37.57 61.53
C PHE A 15 -35.16 37.16 60.05
N ASP A 16 -36.21 37.58 59.34
CA ASP A 16 -36.38 37.32 57.91
C ASP A 16 -35.38 38.07 57.02
N ALA A 17 -34.92 39.25 57.45
CA ALA A 17 -33.84 39.98 56.77
C ALA A 17 -32.48 39.28 56.94
N CYS A 18 -32.15 38.81 58.15
CA CYS A 18 -30.93 38.04 58.41
C CYS A 18 -30.91 36.69 57.65
N ASN A 19 -32.06 36.01 57.56
CA ASN A 19 -32.14 34.74 56.84
C ASN A 19 -32.06 34.93 55.31
N ARG A 20 -32.65 36.00 54.77
CA ARG A 20 -32.47 36.39 53.35
C ARG A 20 -31.03 36.78 53.02
N MET A 21 -30.37 37.54 53.90
CA MET A 21 -28.97 37.92 53.69
C MET A 21 -28.05 36.70 53.74
N ARG A 22 -28.34 35.73 54.62
CA ARG A 22 -27.64 34.45 54.68
C ARG A 22 -27.80 33.61 53.42
N LEU A 23 -29.01 33.54 52.84
CA LEU A 23 -29.28 32.85 51.58
C LEU A 23 -28.52 33.48 50.40
N LEU A 24 -28.55 34.81 50.28
CA LEU A 24 -27.84 35.54 49.22
C LEU A 24 -26.32 35.37 49.31
N ILE A 25 -25.75 35.38 50.52
CA ILE A 25 -24.31 35.11 50.73
C ILE A 25 -23.95 33.68 50.31
N SER A 26 -24.81 32.69 50.61
CA SER A 26 -24.59 31.30 50.17
C SER A 26 -24.74 31.10 48.66
N ASP A 27 -25.62 31.84 47.99
CA ASP A 27 -25.78 31.79 46.53
C ASP A 27 -24.54 32.34 45.78
N ASP A 28 -23.89 33.39 46.31
CA ASP A 28 -22.63 33.92 45.76
C ASP A 28 -21.46 32.94 45.94
N ASP A 29 -21.34 32.30 47.11
CA ASP A 29 -20.34 31.26 47.38
C ASP A 29 -20.53 30.03 46.46
N ASP A 30 -21.77 29.60 46.22
CA ASP A 30 -22.10 28.48 45.31
C ASP A 30 -21.81 28.84 43.84
N PHE A 31 -22.03 30.09 43.43
CA PHE A 31 -21.70 30.55 42.09
C PHE A 31 -20.18 30.53 41.83
N ASP A 32 -19.39 31.02 42.78
CA ASP A 32 -17.93 31.03 42.67
C ASP A 32 -17.34 29.61 42.72
N GLU A 33 -17.90 28.72 43.54
CA GLU A 33 -17.50 27.31 43.56
C GLU A 33 -17.87 26.59 42.24
N ASN A 34 -19.05 26.88 41.68
CA ASN A 34 -19.45 26.36 40.37
C ASN A 34 -18.56 26.88 39.24
N LYS A 35 -18.17 28.16 39.28
CA LYS A 35 -17.21 28.74 38.35
C LYS A 35 -15.84 28.08 38.47
N ARG A 36 -15.35 27.84 39.70
CA ARG A 36 -14.10 27.13 39.96
C ARG A 36 -14.14 25.70 39.39
N LYS A 37 -15.21 24.95 39.63
CA LYS A 37 -15.43 23.61 39.07
C LYS A 37 -15.44 23.63 37.54
N ARG A 38 -16.11 24.59 36.91
CA ARG A 38 -16.12 24.77 35.44
C ARG A 38 -14.74 25.06 34.89
N MET A 39 -13.96 25.90 35.55
CA MET A 39 -12.58 26.20 35.15
C MET A 39 -11.68 24.97 35.24
N GLN A 40 -11.84 24.15 36.29
CA GLN A 40 -11.11 22.89 36.43
C GLN A 40 -11.52 21.87 35.36
N SER A 41 -12.83 21.69 35.15
CA SER A 41 -13.38 20.80 34.12
C SER A 41 -12.99 21.22 32.71
N ASN A 42 -13.08 22.51 32.36
CA ASN A 42 -12.69 23.04 31.06
C ASN A 42 -11.17 22.89 30.84
N ARG A 43 -10.37 23.16 31.86
CA ARG A 43 -8.92 22.91 31.82
C ARG A 43 -8.63 21.44 31.50
N GLU A 44 -9.32 20.53 32.17
CA GLU A 44 -9.15 19.10 31.93
C GLU A 44 -9.66 18.69 30.54
N ALA A 45 -10.81 19.22 30.10
CA ALA A 45 -11.35 18.98 28.77
C ALA A 45 -10.41 19.49 27.65
N ALA A 46 -9.83 20.67 27.81
CA ALA A 46 -8.83 21.21 26.90
C ALA A 46 -7.57 20.34 26.86
N ARG A 47 -7.10 19.85 28.02
CA ARG A 47 -5.98 18.89 28.09
C ARG A 47 -6.33 17.60 27.35
N ARG A 48 -7.49 16.99 27.62
CA ARG A 48 -7.95 15.75 26.97
C ARG A 48 -8.09 15.94 25.45
N SER A 49 -8.61 17.08 25.01
CA SER A 49 -8.71 17.42 23.59
C SER A 49 -7.34 17.50 22.91
N ARG A 50 -6.37 18.18 23.55
CA ARG A 50 -4.98 18.24 23.05
C ARG A 50 -4.34 16.86 22.98
N MET A 51 -4.49 16.05 24.03
CA MET A 51 -3.96 14.68 24.05
C MET A 51 -4.56 13.81 22.94
N LYS A 52 -5.89 13.86 22.74
CA LYS A 52 -6.57 13.12 21.68
C LYS A 52 -6.08 13.52 20.29
N LYS A 53 -5.89 14.82 20.04
CA LYS A 53 -5.32 15.31 18.77
C LYS A 53 -3.88 14.84 18.58
N GLN A 54 -3.06 14.86 19.63
CA GLN A 54 -1.68 14.40 19.58
C GLN A 54 -1.59 12.88 19.29
N GLN A 55 -2.45 12.08 19.92
CA GLN A 55 -2.57 10.65 19.65
C GLN A 55 -2.95 10.39 18.20
N HIS A 56 -3.96 11.11 17.69
CA HIS A 56 -4.38 10.97 16.29
C HIS A 56 -3.27 11.31 15.29
N VAL A 57 -2.51 12.38 15.53
CA VAL A 57 -1.34 12.71 14.69
C VAL A 57 -0.29 11.60 14.76
N HIS A 58 -0.03 11.03 15.93
CA HIS A 58 0.91 9.93 16.09
C HIS A 58 0.46 8.65 15.36
N GLU A 59 -0.83 8.31 15.43
CA GLU A 59 -1.44 7.21 14.68
C GLU A 59 -1.26 7.41 13.17
N LEU A 60 -1.56 8.61 12.64
CA LEU A 60 -1.36 8.93 11.23
C LEU A 60 0.10 8.82 10.79
N ILE A 61 1.06 9.29 11.60
CA ILE A 61 2.49 9.13 11.31
C ILE A 61 2.89 7.65 11.23
N THR A 62 2.35 6.85 12.15
CA THR A 62 2.60 5.40 12.19
C THR A 62 2.02 4.73 10.95
N GLU A 63 0.80 5.07 10.56
CA GLU A 63 0.13 4.56 9.35
C GLU A 63 0.92 4.94 8.09
N ILE A 64 1.37 6.19 7.96
CA ILE A 64 2.23 6.63 6.85
C ILE A 64 3.50 5.78 6.79
N GLY A 65 4.16 5.55 7.93
CA GLY A 65 5.36 4.72 7.98
C GLY A 65 5.10 3.26 7.56
N GLN A 66 3.98 2.69 7.98
CA GLN A 66 3.56 1.35 7.58
C GLN A 66 3.28 1.27 6.07
N LEU A 67 2.51 2.22 5.53
CA LEU A 67 2.21 2.31 4.09
C LEU A 67 3.48 2.49 3.26
N GLN A 68 4.40 3.35 3.68
CA GLN A 68 5.70 3.52 3.02
C GLN A 68 6.50 2.22 2.97
N ASN A 69 6.52 1.46 4.07
CA ASN A 69 7.20 0.16 4.11
C ASN A 69 6.51 -0.86 3.20
N GLN A 70 5.18 -0.91 3.20
CA GLN A 70 4.41 -1.76 2.28
C GLN A 70 4.71 -1.41 0.81
N CYS A 71 4.73 -0.12 0.46
CA CYS A 71 5.10 0.33 -0.88
C CYS A 71 6.50 -0.14 -1.27
N LYS A 72 7.50 0.00 -0.38
CA LYS A 72 8.87 -0.49 -0.65
C LYS A 72 8.90 -1.99 -0.90
N VAL A 73 8.19 -2.77 -0.10
CA VAL A 73 8.10 -4.23 -0.27
C VAL A 73 7.45 -4.59 -1.61
N ILE A 74 6.33 -3.96 -1.96
CA ILE A 74 5.63 -4.18 -3.23
C ILE A 74 6.53 -3.82 -4.41
N MET A 75 7.21 -2.67 -4.36
CA MET A 75 8.16 -2.26 -5.40
C MET A 75 9.30 -3.29 -5.58
N SER A 76 9.86 -3.80 -4.48
CA SER A 76 10.88 -4.84 -4.55
C SER A 76 10.38 -6.11 -5.23
N LYS A 77 9.13 -6.53 -4.93
CA LYS A 77 8.49 -7.69 -5.57
C LYS A 77 8.26 -7.45 -7.06
N ILE A 78 7.78 -6.27 -7.43
CA ILE A 78 7.58 -5.89 -8.85
C ILE A 78 8.91 -5.98 -9.60
N ASN A 79 10.00 -5.45 -9.04
CA ASN A 79 11.31 -5.49 -9.67
C ASN A 79 11.81 -6.93 -9.83
N GLN A 80 11.64 -7.78 -8.82
CA GLN A 80 12.01 -9.19 -8.88
C GLN A 80 11.25 -9.93 -10.00
N VAL A 81 9.91 -9.80 -10.01
CA VAL A 81 9.06 -10.43 -11.04
C VAL A 81 9.39 -9.90 -12.43
N THR A 82 9.67 -8.60 -12.55
CA THR A 82 10.08 -7.97 -13.82
C THR A 82 11.37 -8.59 -14.34
N ASN A 83 12.38 -8.77 -13.48
CA ASN A 83 13.65 -9.39 -13.88
C ASN A 83 13.48 -10.84 -14.30
N MET A 84 12.66 -11.61 -13.58
CA MET A 84 12.31 -12.99 -13.97
C MET A 84 11.61 -13.02 -15.32
N PHE A 85 10.62 -12.15 -15.52
CA PHE A 85 9.88 -12.04 -16.78
C PHE A 85 10.82 -11.73 -17.95
N LEU A 86 11.77 -10.80 -17.79
CA LEU A 86 12.77 -10.50 -18.81
C LEU A 86 13.64 -11.71 -19.14
N GLY A 87 14.03 -12.50 -18.13
CA GLY A 87 14.73 -13.77 -18.32
C GLY A 87 13.94 -14.74 -19.19
N VAL A 88 12.68 -15.00 -18.82
CA VAL A 88 11.78 -15.89 -19.57
C VAL A 88 11.54 -15.39 -21.00
N VAL A 89 11.38 -14.08 -21.22
CA VAL A 89 11.26 -13.49 -22.55
C VAL A 89 12.52 -13.72 -23.38
N SER A 90 13.70 -13.57 -22.79
CA SER A 90 14.98 -13.83 -23.46
C SER A 90 15.09 -15.30 -23.89
N GLU A 91 14.77 -16.23 -22.99
CA GLU A 91 14.76 -17.66 -23.28
C GLU A 91 13.74 -18.02 -24.37
N ASN A 92 12.53 -17.45 -24.31
CA ASN A 92 11.52 -17.65 -25.34
C ASN A 92 12.01 -17.17 -26.72
N ASN A 93 12.63 -15.99 -26.79
CA ASN A 93 13.18 -15.45 -28.02
C ASN A 93 14.30 -16.35 -28.59
N ALA A 94 15.18 -16.87 -27.73
CA ALA A 94 16.21 -17.82 -28.14
C ALA A 94 15.60 -19.10 -28.74
N SER A 95 14.61 -19.69 -28.06
CA SER A 95 13.89 -20.87 -28.55
C SER A 95 13.18 -20.61 -29.88
N ARG A 96 12.54 -19.44 -30.03
CA ARG A 96 11.89 -19.05 -31.30
C ARG A 96 12.90 -18.87 -32.44
N ALA A 97 14.08 -18.33 -32.15
CA ALA A 97 15.15 -18.20 -33.13
C ALA A 97 15.66 -19.58 -33.59
N GLN A 98 15.86 -20.52 -32.66
CA GLN A 98 16.25 -21.90 -32.99
C GLN A 98 15.19 -22.60 -33.82
N LEU A 99 13.90 -22.46 -33.46
CA LEU A 99 12.81 -23.01 -34.24
C LEU A 99 12.81 -22.45 -35.67
N SER A 100 12.97 -21.13 -35.82
CA SER A 100 13.04 -20.49 -37.14
C SER A 100 14.22 -21.02 -37.98
N ASP A 101 15.38 -21.23 -37.38
CA ASP A 101 16.55 -21.80 -38.05
C ASP A 101 16.28 -23.24 -38.52
N MET A 102 15.72 -24.08 -37.64
CA MET A 102 15.37 -25.46 -38.01
C MET A 102 14.31 -25.50 -39.12
N THR A 103 13.28 -24.66 -39.05
CA THR A 103 12.27 -24.53 -40.10
C THR A 103 12.89 -24.12 -41.44
N LYS A 104 13.83 -23.15 -41.45
CA LYS A 104 14.55 -22.76 -42.67
C LYS A 104 15.34 -23.91 -43.25
N ARG A 105 16.11 -24.63 -42.43
CA ARG A 105 16.90 -25.80 -42.85
C ARG A 105 16.01 -26.91 -43.43
N PHE A 106 14.88 -27.17 -42.79
CA PHE A 106 13.90 -28.14 -43.27
C PHE A 106 13.34 -27.75 -44.65
N HIS A 107 12.98 -26.48 -44.85
CA HIS A 107 12.51 -26.02 -46.16
C HIS A 107 13.60 -26.09 -47.23
N LEU A 108 14.85 -25.75 -46.91
CA LEU A 108 15.98 -25.91 -47.82
C LEU A 108 16.13 -27.37 -48.24
N LEU A 109 16.11 -28.30 -47.28
CA LEU A 109 16.21 -29.73 -47.57
C LEU A 109 15.03 -30.21 -48.43
N LYS A 110 13.81 -29.76 -48.13
CA LYS A 110 12.64 -30.08 -48.95
C LYS A 110 12.78 -29.59 -50.39
N SER A 111 13.30 -28.38 -50.60
CA SER A 111 13.58 -27.84 -51.94
C SER A 111 14.67 -28.62 -52.69
N VAL A 112 15.71 -29.08 -51.98
CA VAL A 112 16.76 -29.93 -52.59
C VAL A 112 16.19 -31.27 -53.02
N VAL A 113 15.38 -31.92 -52.19
CA VAL A 113 14.73 -33.20 -52.55
C VAL A 113 13.85 -33.02 -53.79
N GLN A 114 13.03 -31.97 -53.82
CA GLN A 114 12.20 -31.66 -54.99
C GLN A 114 13.05 -31.42 -56.26
N PHE A 115 14.17 -30.71 -56.13
CA PHE A 115 15.08 -30.49 -57.26
C PHE A 115 15.71 -31.79 -57.79
N VAL A 116 16.09 -32.70 -56.90
CA VAL A 116 16.65 -34.01 -57.29
C VAL A 116 15.60 -34.86 -58.01
N GLU A 117 14.36 -34.89 -57.51
CA GLU A 117 13.23 -35.57 -58.17
C GLU A 117 13.01 -35.01 -59.60
N GLU A 118 13.03 -33.68 -59.76
CA GLU A 118 12.90 -33.02 -61.07
C GLU A 118 14.11 -33.30 -62.01
N ALA A 119 15.32 -33.43 -61.47
CA ALA A 119 16.52 -33.73 -62.24
C ALA A 119 16.56 -35.19 -62.73
N GLU A 120 16.10 -36.13 -61.91
CA GLU A 120 15.95 -37.55 -62.28
C GLU A 120 14.97 -37.73 -63.43
N ASP A 121 13.83 -37.03 -63.41
CA ASP A 121 12.84 -37.04 -64.50
C ASP A 121 13.42 -36.52 -65.83
N LEU A 122 14.47 -35.69 -65.77
CA LEU A 122 15.19 -35.17 -66.94
C LEU A 122 16.44 -35.97 -67.31
N GLY A 123 16.74 -37.07 -66.59
CA GLY A 123 17.91 -37.91 -66.82
C GLY A 123 19.25 -37.24 -66.50
N ILE A 124 19.25 -36.22 -65.63
CA ILE A 124 20.44 -35.50 -65.20
C ILE A 124 21.05 -36.23 -63.99
N ASP A 125 22.32 -36.66 -64.10
CA ASP A 125 23.05 -37.23 -62.97
C ASP A 125 23.51 -36.12 -62.00
N VAL A 126 22.90 -36.10 -60.82
CA VAL A 126 23.16 -35.12 -59.75
C VAL A 126 24.12 -35.65 -58.67
N SER A 127 24.70 -36.84 -58.85
CA SER A 127 25.59 -37.48 -57.87
C SER A 127 26.79 -36.61 -57.48
N ASP A 128 27.39 -35.90 -58.44
CA ASP A 128 28.56 -35.05 -58.19
C ASP A 128 28.24 -33.79 -57.36
N VAL A 129 26.99 -33.32 -57.36
CA VAL A 129 26.57 -32.08 -56.68
C VAL A 129 26.20 -32.32 -55.22
N LEU A 130 25.67 -33.50 -54.89
CA LEU A 130 25.21 -33.84 -53.53
C LEU A 130 26.33 -34.23 -52.56
N MET A 131 27.53 -34.51 -53.07
CA MET A 131 28.64 -35.03 -52.27
C MET A 131 29.39 -33.95 -51.46
N GLU A 132 29.16 -32.67 -51.71
CA GLU A 132 29.66 -31.60 -50.84
C GLU A 132 28.75 -31.45 -49.61
N SER A 133 29.15 -32.09 -48.50
CA SER A 133 28.53 -31.89 -47.20
C SER A 133 28.57 -30.40 -46.79
N PRO A 134 27.42 -29.72 -46.65
CA PRO A 134 27.43 -28.33 -46.25
C PRO A 134 27.88 -28.24 -44.78
N LYS A 135 28.96 -27.48 -44.53
CA LYS A 135 29.42 -27.18 -43.17
C LYS A 135 28.47 -26.17 -42.55
N PHE A 136 27.39 -26.65 -41.93
CA PHE A 136 26.48 -25.79 -41.21
C PHE A 136 27.14 -25.33 -39.90
N PRO A 137 27.28 -24.01 -39.68
CA PRO A 137 27.64 -23.50 -38.36
C PRO A 137 26.50 -23.87 -37.41
N CYS A 138 26.73 -24.87 -36.55
CA CYS A 138 25.81 -25.18 -35.48
C CYS A 138 26.03 -24.13 -34.38
N PRO A 139 25.08 -23.22 -34.11
CA PRO A 139 25.21 -22.34 -32.97
C PRO A 139 25.08 -23.21 -31.73
N LYS A 140 26.19 -23.46 -31.05
CA LYS A 140 26.20 -24.08 -29.71
C LYS A 140 25.65 -23.08 -28.70
N GLN A 141 24.39 -22.68 -28.85
CA GLN A 141 23.69 -21.99 -27.77
C GLN A 141 23.34 -23.06 -26.75
N GLN A 142 24.12 -23.10 -25.67
CA GLN A 142 23.78 -23.88 -24.49
C GLN A 142 22.40 -23.38 -24.03
N VAL A 143 21.40 -24.25 -24.14
CA VAL A 143 20.13 -24.04 -23.45
C VAL A 143 20.49 -24.16 -21.96
N PRO A 144 20.33 -23.11 -21.15
CA PRO A 144 20.54 -23.26 -19.72
C PRO A 144 19.49 -24.26 -19.24
N THR A 145 19.95 -25.44 -18.82
CA THR A 145 19.13 -26.35 -18.02
C THR A 145 18.88 -25.66 -16.69
N SER A 146 17.82 -24.84 -16.62
CA SER A 146 17.35 -24.27 -15.37
C SER A 146 16.70 -25.38 -14.53
N ALA A 147 17.54 -26.22 -13.92
CA ALA A 147 17.18 -26.82 -12.65
C ALA A 147 17.01 -25.66 -11.65
N ASN A 148 15.88 -25.63 -10.95
CA ASN A 148 15.50 -24.66 -9.88
C ASN A 148 14.61 -23.48 -10.31
N MET A 149 13.53 -23.72 -11.05
CA MET A 149 12.44 -22.73 -11.18
C MET A 149 11.33 -22.86 -10.11
N PHE A 150 11.45 -23.78 -9.15
CA PHE A 150 10.47 -23.97 -8.09
C PHE A 150 11.14 -24.11 -6.72
N ASP A 151 11.83 -23.07 -6.27
CA ASP A 151 12.08 -22.89 -4.83
C ASP A 151 11.54 -21.50 -4.44
N CYS A 152 10.29 -21.50 -3.98
CA CYS A 152 9.63 -20.42 -3.25
C CYS A 152 8.80 -21.04 -2.14
#